data_AF-A0A0K8Q772-F1
#
_entry.id   AF-A0A0K8Q772-F1
#
_cell.length_a   1.000
_cell.length_b   1.000
_cell.length_c   1.000
_cell.angle_alpha   90.00
_cell.angle_beta   90.00
_cell.angle_gamma   90.00
#
_symmetry.space_group_name_H-M   'P 1'
#
loop_
_entity.id
_entity.type
_entity.pdbx_description
1 polymer ?
#
loop_
_entity_poly.entity_id
_entity_poly.type
_entity_poly.pdbx_seq_one_letter_code
_entity_poly.pdbx_strand_id
1 'polypeptide(L)'
;MDPPLLLGWDHVPLRDALAEATGLSTLVDKDVTSAAVAETWAGGPSGSGSFVFMYMGTGIGCGIVLNDEVVRGTSGNAGEIGHIIVDPDGPPCDCGLRGCVKSSCIPQVLVSQAEEAGVLVDSRGLTSAPAVQESFAKLCLAADTGDVKPARSSTSPPCWWPGRWRL
;
A
#
# COMPACT_ATOMS: atom_id res chain seq x y z
N MET A 1 -5.46 -0.36 20.28
CA MET A 1 -5.01 -0.26 18.88
C MET A 1 -4.99 1.22 18.60
N ASP A 2 -3.87 1.74 18.09
CA ASP A 2 -3.69 3.18 17.84
C ASP A 2 -3.33 3.38 16.35
N PRO A 3 -4.27 3.10 15.43
CA PRO A 3 -3.99 3.12 14.00
C PRO A 3 -3.82 4.56 13.49
N PRO A 4 -2.76 4.86 12.71
CA PRO A 4 -2.44 6.21 12.27
C PRO A 4 -3.49 6.83 11.34
N LEU A 5 -4.35 6.01 10.74
CA LEU A 5 -5.37 6.43 9.78
C LEU A 5 -6.80 6.52 10.37
N LEU A 6 -7.01 6.18 11.65
CA LEU A 6 -8.32 6.35 12.31
C LEU A 6 -8.18 7.31 13.49
N LEU A 7 -8.44 8.60 13.24
CA LEU A 7 -8.38 9.63 14.28
C LEU A 7 -9.36 9.35 15.42
N GLY A 8 -8.88 9.48 16.66
CA GLY A 8 -9.67 9.24 17.87
C GLY A 8 -9.86 7.77 18.22
N TRP A 9 -9.23 6.86 17.47
CA TRP A 9 -9.20 5.44 17.81
C TRP A 9 -7.96 5.13 18.65
N ASP A 10 -7.90 5.70 19.85
CA ASP A 10 -6.82 5.44 20.79
C ASP A 10 -7.28 4.37 21.79
N HIS A 11 -6.55 3.25 21.85
CA HIS A 11 -6.81 2.12 22.75
C HIS A 11 -8.26 1.58 22.74
N VAL A 12 -8.96 1.69 21.61
CA VAL A 12 -10.34 1.19 21.47
C VAL A 12 -10.39 -0.33 21.66
N PRO A 13 -11.21 -0.86 22.59
CA PRO A 13 -11.34 -2.30 22.85
C PRO A 13 -12.27 -2.98 21.83
N LEU A 14 -11.97 -2.81 20.53
CA LEU A 14 -12.86 -3.19 19.43
C LEU A 14 -13.30 -4.66 19.49
N ARG A 15 -12.36 -5.58 19.78
CA ARG A 15 -12.64 -7.01 19.89
C ARG A 15 -13.69 -7.30 20.96
N ASP A 16 -13.52 -6.72 22.14
CA ASP A 16 -14.37 -7.00 23.30
C ASP A 16 -15.76 -6.38 23.12
N ALA A 17 -15.81 -5.14 22.59
CA ALA A 17 -17.05 -4.46 22.26
C ALA A 17 -17.88 -5.24 21.20
N LEU A 18 -17.22 -5.79 20.18
CA LEU A 18 -17.88 -6.63 19.17
C LEU A 18 -18.33 -7.97 19.73
N ALA A 19 -17.52 -8.60 20.60
CA ALA A 19 -17.89 -9.85 21.25
C ALA A 19 -19.13 -9.66 22.15
N GLU A 20 -19.19 -8.57 22.93
CA GLU A 20 -20.33 -8.22 23.78
C GLU A 20 -21.59 -7.94 22.94
N ALA A 21 -21.46 -7.13 21.88
CA ALA A 21 -22.60 -6.75 21.05
C ALA A 21 -23.19 -7.92 20.24
N THR A 22 -22.38 -8.91 19.88
CA THR A 22 -22.81 -10.03 19.02
C THR A 22 -23.06 -11.32 19.79
N GLY A 23 -22.48 -11.49 20.98
CA GLY A 23 -22.45 -12.76 21.70
C GLY A 23 -21.58 -13.84 21.03
N LEU A 24 -20.75 -13.47 20.05
CA LEU A 24 -19.91 -14.39 19.27
C LEU A 24 -18.43 -14.27 19.60
N SER A 25 -17.69 -15.37 19.41
CA SER A 25 -16.23 -15.35 19.43
C SER A 25 -15.71 -14.38 18.37
N THR A 26 -14.94 -13.39 18.80
CA THR A 26 -14.46 -12.30 17.95
C THR A 26 -12.93 -12.28 17.90
N LEU A 27 -12.39 -12.18 16.69
CA LEU A 27 -10.98 -11.94 16.42
C LEU A 27 -10.85 -10.60 15.68
N VAL A 28 -9.73 -9.92 15.91
CA VAL A 28 -9.36 -8.69 15.20
C VAL A 28 -7.96 -8.89 14.65
N ASP A 29 -7.79 -8.56 13.38
CA ASP A 29 -6.51 -8.67 12.68
C ASP A 29 -6.33 -7.45 11.78
N LYS A 30 -5.10 -7.28 11.28
CA LYS A 30 -4.80 -6.25 10.28
C LYS A 30 -5.49 -6.59 8.95
N ASP A 31 -5.79 -5.58 8.14
CA ASP A 31 -6.42 -5.71 6.82
C ASP A 31 -5.69 -6.68 5.89
N VAL A 32 -4.38 -6.52 5.71
CA VAL A 32 -3.55 -7.37 4.85
C VAL A 32 -3.40 -8.79 5.38
N THR A 33 -3.40 -8.96 6.70
CA THR A 33 -3.39 -10.28 7.34
C THR A 33 -4.71 -10.99 7.10
N SER A 34 -5.82 -10.28 7.26
CA SER A 34 -7.17 -10.79 6.98
C SER A 34 -7.35 -11.15 5.50
N ALA A 35 -6.83 -10.33 4.60
CA ALA A 35 -6.80 -10.61 3.17
C ALA A 35 -5.96 -11.86 2.85
N ALA A 36 -4.77 -12.00 3.46
CA ALA A 36 -3.95 -13.19 3.30
C ALA A 36 -4.65 -14.46 3.80
N VAL A 37 -5.34 -14.41 4.95
CA VAL A 37 -6.21 -15.52 5.40
C VAL A 37 -7.25 -15.85 4.34
N ALA A 38 -7.93 -14.85 3.79
CA ALA A 38 -8.95 -15.06 2.77
C ALA A 38 -8.38 -15.72 1.50
N GLU A 39 -7.19 -15.31 1.05
CA GLU A 39 -6.50 -15.92 -0.10
C GLU A 39 -6.10 -17.39 0.17
N THR A 40 -5.66 -17.71 1.39
CA THR A 40 -5.41 -19.11 1.79
C THR A 40 -6.69 -19.96 1.68
N TRP A 41 -7.84 -19.41 2.11
CA TRP A 41 -9.13 -20.11 2.05
C TRP A 41 -9.73 -20.21 0.65
N ALA A 42 -9.56 -19.16 -0.15
CA ALA A 42 -10.00 -19.13 -1.55
C ALA A 42 -9.20 -20.11 -2.43
N GLY A 43 -8.14 -20.73 -1.89
CA GLY A 43 -7.31 -21.68 -2.59
C GLY A 43 -6.41 -21.01 -3.61
N GLY A 44 -5.75 -19.90 -3.21
CA GLY A 44 -4.76 -19.16 -4.00
C GLY A 44 -3.78 -20.06 -4.78
N PRO A 45 -3.08 -19.51 -5.79
CA PRO A 45 -2.66 -20.20 -7.02
C PRO A 45 -2.06 -21.58 -6.77
N SER A 46 -2.91 -22.61 -6.88
CA SER A 46 -2.55 -24.03 -6.91
C SER A 46 -1.67 -24.53 -5.75
N GLY A 47 -2.26 -24.72 -4.57
CA GLY A 47 -1.78 -25.66 -3.54
C GLY A 47 -1.34 -25.02 -2.22
N SER A 48 -1.15 -25.89 -1.22
CA SER A 48 -0.46 -25.59 0.04
C SER A 48 0.80 -24.77 -0.22
N GLY A 49 0.94 -23.59 0.38
CA GLY A 49 1.93 -22.64 -0.10
C GLY A 49 2.34 -21.54 0.87
N SER A 50 3.57 -21.07 0.67
CA SER A 50 4.08 -19.83 1.26
C SER A 50 3.91 -18.70 0.24
N PHE A 51 3.27 -17.60 0.62
CA PHE A 51 3.04 -16.46 -0.25
C PHE A 51 3.02 -15.14 0.52
N VAL A 52 3.03 -14.03 -0.23
CA VAL A 52 2.87 -12.69 0.30
C VAL A 52 1.69 -12.02 -0.41
N PHE A 53 0.66 -11.66 0.35
CA PHE A 53 -0.38 -10.75 -0.12
C PHE A 53 0.13 -9.32 0.05
N MET A 54 0.10 -8.51 -1.01
CA MET A 54 0.55 -7.11 -0.94
C MET A 54 -0.63 -6.18 -1.19
N TYR A 55 -0.83 -5.23 -0.28
CA TYR A 55 -1.75 -4.13 -0.45
C TYR A 55 -0.99 -2.86 -0.82
N MET A 56 -1.55 -2.13 -1.78
CA MET A 56 -1.07 -0.83 -2.23
C MET A 56 -2.26 0.12 -2.39
N GLY A 57 -2.32 1.15 -1.55
CA GLY A 57 -3.41 2.12 -1.53
C GLY A 57 -3.04 3.35 -0.70
N THR A 58 -3.79 3.65 0.36
CA THR A 58 -3.43 4.76 1.28
C THR A 58 -2.10 4.52 2.01
N GLY A 59 -1.70 3.26 2.15
CA GLY A 59 -0.40 2.81 2.60
C GLY A 59 0.12 1.65 1.74
N ILE A 60 1.23 1.04 2.19
CA ILE A 60 1.76 -0.20 1.62
C ILE A 60 2.03 -1.16 2.77
N GLY A 61 1.45 -2.34 2.69
CA GLY A 61 1.60 -3.39 3.69
C GLY A 61 1.48 -4.76 3.04
N CYS A 62 1.86 -5.80 3.78
CA CYS A 62 1.69 -7.16 3.32
C CYS A 62 1.22 -8.11 4.42
N GLY A 63 0.48 -9.14 4.00
CA GLY A 63 0.22 -10.32 4.79
C GLY A 63 1.17 -11.43 4.32
N ILE A 64 1.81 -12.11 5.27
CA ILE A 64 2.80 -13.15 4.98
C ILE A 64 2.21 -14.49 5.40
N VAL A 65 2.22 -15.46 4.48
CA VAL A 65 1.82 -16.84 4.74
C VAL A 65 3.02 -17.74 4.50
N LEU A 66 3.35 -18.57 5.48
CA LEU A 66 4.41 -19.57 5.39
C LEU A 66 3.81 -20.93 5.71
N ASN A 67 3.91 -21.87 4.76
CA ASN A 67 3.35 -23.22 4.91
C ASN A 67 1.87 -23.21 5.34
N ASP A 68 1.05 -22.41 4.66
CA ASP A 68 -0.37 -22.20 4.96
C ASP A 68 -0.68 -21.54 6.32
N GLU A 69 0.35 -21.12 7.07
CA GLU A 69 0.19 -20.39 8.31
C GLU A 69 0.50 -18.90 8.13
N VAL A 70 -0.43 -18.07 8.60
CA VAL A 70 -0.27 -16.62 8.56
C VAL A 70 0.67 -16.14 9.66
N VAL A 71 1.72 -15.43 9.25
CA VAL A 71 2.71 -14.83 10.14
C VAL A 71 2.19 -13.48 10.64
N ARG A 72 1.85 -13.41 11.92
CA ARG A 72 1.39 -12.17 12.59
C ARG A 72 2.50 -11.41 13.31
N GLY A 73 3.56 -12.11 13.69
CA GLY A 73 4.59 -11.58 14.60
C GLY A 73 4.07 -11.36 16.02
N THR A 74 4.99 -11.07 16.95
CA THR A 74 4.67 -10.96 18.38
C THR A 74 3.70 -9.83 18.71
N SER A 75 3.72 -8.74 17.93
CA SER A 75 2.84 -7.59 18.13
C SER A 75 1.59 -7.61 17.23
N GLY A 76 1.43 -8.61 16.37
CA GLY A 76 0.38 -8.61 15.34
C GLY A 76 0.61 -7.66 14.15
N ASN A 77 1.80 -7.04 14.05
CA ASN A 77 2.12 -6.04 13.01
C ASN A 77 3.17 -6.52 11.99
N ALA A 78 3.34 -7.84 11.82
CA ALA A 78 4.21 -8.34 10.75
C ALA A 78 3.73 -7.83 9.38
N GLY A 79 4.68 -7.55 8.48
CA GLY A 79 4.38 -7.08 7.13
C GLY A 79 4.12 -5.57 7.00
N GLU A 80 4.61 -4.75 7.94
CA GLU A 80 4.66 -3.29 7.81
C GLU A 80 5.80 -2.83 6.88
N ILE A 81 5.74 -3.30 5.63
CA ILE A 81 6.80 -3.09 4.63
C ILE A 81 6.85 -1.66 4.07
N GLY A 82 5.77 -0.89 4.25
CA GLY A 82 5.67 0.48 3.75
C GLY A 82 6.77 1.41 4.26
N HIS A 83 7.37 1.10 5.41
CA HIS A 83 8.43 1.90 6.02
C HIS A 83 9.86 1.39 5.76
N ILE A 84 10.03 0.33 4.96
CA ILE A 84 11.36 -0.10 4.49
C ILE A 84 11.98 1.02 3.65
N ILE A 85 13.24 1.37 3.91
CA ILE A 85 13.97 2.41 3.16
C ILE A 85 14.47 1.82 1.84
N VAL A 86 14.08 2.44 0.73
CA VAL A 86 14.52 2.09 -0.64
C VAL A 86 15.37 3.18 -1.30
N ASP A 87 15.30 4.41 -0.81
CA ASP A 87 16.07 5.54 -1.33
C ASP A 87 16.46 6.48 -0.17
N PRO A 88 17.66 6.38 0.43
CA PRO A 88 18.05 7.20 1.58
C PRO A 88 17.92 8.72 1.36
N ASP A 89 18.02 9.18 0.11
CA ASP A 89 17.86 10.58 -0.29
C ASP A 89 16.43 10.92 -0.75
N GLY A 90 15.52 9.95 -0.66
CA GLY A 90 14.13 10.02 -1.11
C GLY A 90 13.24 10.98 -0.29
N PRO A 91 11.93 10.98 -0.58
CA PRO A 91 10.96 11.88 0.05
C PRO A 91 10.80 11.59 1.55
N PRO A 92 10.38 12.59 2.35
CA PRO A 92 10.07 12.38 3.76
C PRO A 92 8.89 11.42 3.95
N CYS A 93 8.96 10.60 5.00
CA CYS A 93 7.88 9.70 5.41
C CYS A 93 7.30 10.16 6.76
N ASP A 94 6.01 9.94 6.94
CA ASP A 94 5.29 10.20 8.20
C ASP A 94 5.77 9.37 9.40
N CYS A 95 6.56 8.31 9.19
CA CYS A 95 7.23 7.60 10.28
C CYS A 95 8.46 8.35 10.85
N GLY A 96 8.82 9.51 10.30
CA GLY A 96 9.97 10.32 10.71
C GLY A 96 11.27 10.01 9.95
N LEU A 97 11.28 9.00 9.09
CA LEU A 97 12.40 8.64 8.21
C LEU A 97 12.20 9.25 6.80
N ARG A 98 13.10 8.89 5.87
CA ARG A 98 13.03 9.26 4.46
C ARG A 98 13.18 8.05 3.57
N GLY A 99 12.62 8.12 2.36
CA GLY A 99 12.86 7.11 1.35
C GLY A 99 12.14 5.80 1.59
N CYS A 100 11.10 5.81 2.42
CA CYS A 100 10.31 4.61 2.66
C CYS A 100 9.59 4.17 1.37
N VAL A 101 9.32 2.88 1.23
CA VAL A 101 8.54 2.31 0.10
C VAL A 101 7.24 3.11 -0.09
N LYS A 102 6.47 3.29 0.98
CA LYS A 102 5.21 4.05 0.99
C LYS A 102 5.40 5.48 0.45
N SER A 103 6.34 6.24 1.00
CA SER A 103 6.56 7.64 0.59
C SER A 103 7.08 7.77 -0.84
N SER A 104 7.62 6.68 -1.40
CA SER A 104 8.18 6.67 -2.75
C SER A 104 7.15 6.28 -3.81
N CYS A 105 6.21 5.39 -3.50
CA CYS A 105 5.40 4.76 -4.54
C CYS A 105 3.94 4.48 -4.22
N ILE A 106 3.32 5.00 -3.14
CA ILE A 106 1.84 4.91 -3.04
C ILE A 106 1.15 5.56 -4.25
N PRO A 107 -0.08 5.14 -4.62
CA PRO A 107 -0.82 5.71 -5.73
C PRO A 107 -0.86 7.24 -5.75
N GLN A 108 -1.08 7.89 -4.60
CA GLN A 108 -1.06 9.36 -4.49
C GLN A 108 0.26 9.97 -4.98
N VAL A 109 1.39 9.37 -4.59
CA VAL A 109 2.74 9.84 -4.96
C VAL A 109 3.00 9.63 -6.44
N LEU A 110 2.65 8.44 -6.97
CA LEU A 110 2.85 8.13 -8.38
C LEU A 110 2.01 9.03 -9.30
N VAL A 111 0.76 9.29 -8.92
CA VAL A 111 -0.12 10.20 -9.66
C VAL A 111 0.40 11.63 -9.62
N SER A 112 0.80 12.14 -8.45
CA SER A 112 1.40 13.48 -8.32
C SER A 112 2.65 13.62 -9.20
N GLN A 113 3.53 12.62 -9.21
CA GLN A 113 4.72 12.63 -10.06
C GLN A 113 4.39 12.56 -11.56
N ALA A 114 3.34 11.83 -11.95
CA ALA A 114 2.87 11.76 -13.32
C ALA A 114 2.27 13.11 -13.79
N GLU A 115 1.55 13.81 -12.92
CA GLU A 115 1.05 15.17 -13.19
C GLU A 115 2.20 16.17 -13.37
N GLU A 116 3.18 16.17 -12.46
CA GLU A 116 4.37 17.02 -12.56
C GLU A 116 5.17 16.77 -13.84
N ALA A 117 5.23 15.50 -14.28
CA ALA A 117 5.87 15.11 -15.52
C ALA A 117 5.03 15.43 -16.78
N GLY A 118 3.77 15.87 -16.61
CA GLY A 118 2.84 16.13 -17.71
C GLY A 118 2.32 14.88 -18.41
N VAL A 119 2.43 13.72 -17.76
CA VAL A 119 1.85 12.44 -18.23
C VAL A 119 0.33 12.43 -18.01
N LEU A 120 -0.14 13.02 -16.91
CA LEU A 120 -1.56 13.23 -16.62
C LEU A 120 -1.86 14.74 -16.63
N VAL A 121 -2.97 15.15 -17.25
CA VAL A 121 -3.25 16.57 -17.56
C VAL A 121 -4.57 17.10 -16.93
N ASP A 122 -5.42 16.25 -16.34
CA ASP A 122 -6.72 16.67 -15.76
C ASP A 122 -7.17 15.83 -14.56
N SER A 123 -6.34 15.76 -13.53
CA SER A 123 -6.74 15.26 -12.22
C SER A 123 -7.14 16.45 -11.36
N ARG A 124 -8.44 16.73 -11.32
CA ARG A 124 -9.00 17.75 -10.43
C ARG A 124 -8.79 17.34 -8.98
N GLY A 125 -7.65 17.74 -8.41
CA GLY A 125 -7.31 17.68 -6.99
C GLY A 125 -7.40 16.27 -6.39
N LEU A 126 -6.25 15.68 -6.04
CA LEU A 126 -6.11 14.43 -5.27
C LEU A 126 -6.61 14.59 -3.81
N THR A 127 -7.88 14.98 -3.68
CA THR A 127 -8.54 15.38 -2.43
C THR A 127 -9.31 14.24 -1.79
N SER A 128 -9.49 13.11 -2.51
CA SER A 128 -10.19 11.93 -2.02
C SER A 128 -9.57 10.63 -2.54
N ALA A 129 -9.68 9.56 -1.75
CA ALA A 129 -9.18 8.24 -2.13
C ALA A 129 -9.77 7.70 -3.46
N PRO A 130 -11.08 7.86 -3.76
CA PRO A 130 -11.62 7.45 -5.06
C PRO A 130 -11.00 8.20 -6.24
N ALA A 131 -10.78 9.51 -6.11
CA ALA A 131 -10.17 10.32 -7.18
C ALA A 131 -8.72 9.90 -7.46
N VAL A 132 -7.97 9.57 -6.41
CA VAL A 132 -6.60 9.03 -6.51
C VAL A 132 -6.61 7.68 -7.20
N GLN A 133 -7.54 6.79 -6.83
CA GLN A 133 -7.65 5.47 -7.44
C GLN A 133 -8.02 5.56 -8.93
N GLU A 134 -8.94 6.44 -9.31
CA GLU A 134 -9.30 6.67 -10.72
C GLU A 134 -8.11 7.20 -11.53
N SER A 135 -7.38 8.18 -10.98
CA SER A 135 -6.20 8.76 -11.63
C SER A 135 -5.04 7.76 -11.72
N PHE A 136 -4.86 6.94 -10.70
CA PHE A 136 -3.88 5.86 -10.71
C PHE A 136 -4.22 4.78 -11.74
N ALA A 137 -5.49 4.42 -11.90
CA ALA A 137 -5.93 3.52 -12.95
C ALA A 137 -5.63 4.08 -14.36
N LYS A 138 -5.84 5.39 -14.57
CA LYS A 138 -5.46 6.06 -15.83
C LYS A 138 -3.94 6.01 -16.07
N LEU A 139 -3.14 6.22 -15.02
CA LEU A 139 -1.69 6.10 -15.09
C LEU A 139 -1.25 4.68 -15.48
N CYS A 140 -1.80 3.66 -14.83
CA CYS A 140 -1.51 2.26 -15.17
C CYS A 140 -1.86 1.94 -16.62
N LEU A 141 -3.03 2.40 -17.10
CA LEU A 141 -3.43 2.20 -18.49
C LEU A 141 -2.47 2.87 -19.48
N ALA A 142 -2.03 4.10 -19.19
CA ALA A 142 -1.04 4.79 -20.01
C ALA A 142 0.33 4.08 -20.02
N ALA A 143 0.72 3.50 -18.87
CA ALA A 143 1.92 2.67 -18.76
C ALA A 143 1.84 1.41 -19.61
N ASP A 144 0.71 0.70 -19.58
CA ASP A 144 0.50 -0.53 -20.34
C ASP A 144 0.50 -0.29 -21.86
N THR A 145 -0.03 0.85 -22.32
CA THR A 145 -0.06 1.20 -23.75
C THR A 145 1.24 1.83 -24.25
N GLY A 146 2.19 2.12 -23.37
CA GLY A 146 3.45 2.78 -23.70
C GLY A 146 3.32 4.28 -24.00
N ASP A 147 2.20 4.90 -23.62
CA ASP A 147 1.91 6.32 -23.84
C ASP A 147 2.44 7.23 -22.72
N VAL A 148 3.43 6.75 -21.97
CA VAL A 148 4.09 7.52 -20.90
C VAL A 148 5.25 8.31 -21.51
N LYS A 149 4.95 9.50 -22.04
CA LYS A 149 5.98 10.44 -22.50
C LYS A 149 5.96 11.68 -21.61
N PRO A 150 7.03 11.95 -20.83
CA PRO A 150 7.11 13.16 -20.03
C PRO A 150 7.10 14.38 -20.95
N ALA A 151 6.28 15.38 -20.63
CA ALA A 151 6.15 16.61 -21.40
C ALA A 151 7.39 17.52 -21.27
N ARG A 152 8.24 17.32 -20.24
CA ARG A 152 9.45 18.11 -19.98
C ARG A 152 10.60 17.25 -19.44
N SER A 153 11.79 17.39 -20.04
CA SER A 153 12.98 16.54 -19.80
C SER A 153 14.00 17.14 -18.82
N SER A 154 13.61 17.90 -17.80
CA SER A 154 14.58 18.68 -16.99
C SER A 154 14.67 18.31 -15.51
N THR A 155 14.07 17.22 -15.07
CA THR A 155 14.25 16.69 -13.70
C THR A 155 14.75 15.26 -13.77
N SER A 156 15.50 14.84 -12.75
CA SER A 156 15.94 13.45 -12.58
C SER A 156 14.74 12.52 -12.75
N PRO A 157 14.86 11.42 -13.51
CA PRO A 157 13.75 10.54 -13.78
C PRO A 157 13.15 10.03 -12.45
N PRO A 158 11.82 10.04 -12.31
CA PRO A 158 11.16 9.67 -11.07
C PRO A 158 11.49 8.22 -10.70
N CYS A 159 11.31 7.88 -9.42
CA CYS A 159 11.82 6.62 -8.89
C CYS A 159 11.28 5.40 -9.65
N TRP A 160 10.10 5.45 -10.24
CA TRP A 160 9.45 4.39 -11.01
C TRP A 160 9.82 4.37 -12.51
N TRP A 161 10.66 5.29 -13.00
CA TRP A 161 11.02 5.33 -14.41
C TRP A 161 11.74 4.03 -14.82
N PRO A 162 11.38 3.38 -15.95
CA PRO A 162 11.98 2.11 -16.37
C PRO A 162 13.52 2.16 -16.49
N GLY A 163 14.09 3.34 -16.71
CA GLY A 163 15.54 3.54 -16.77
C GLY A 163 16.26 3.58 -15.41
N ARG A 164 15.56 3.69 -14.28
CA ARG A 164 16.16 3.77 -12.93
C ARG A 164 16.37 2.40 -12.28
N TRP A 165 15.58 1.39 -12.68
CA TRP A 165 15.65 0.01 -12.17
C TRP A 165 16.24 -0.98 -13.19
N ARG A 166 17.26 -0.57 -13.94
CA ARG A 166 18.07 -1.57 -14.66
C ARG A 166 18.90 -2.32 -13.61
N LEU A 167 18.53 -3.57 -13.35
CA LEU A 167 19.43 -4.57 -12.77
C LEU A 167 20.62 -4.81 -13.71
#